data_AF-A0A520IQV6-F1
#
_entry.id   AF-A0A520IQV6-F1
#
_cell.length_a   1.000
_cell.length_b   1.000
_cell.length_c   1.000
_cell.angle_alpha   90.00
_cell.angle_beta   90.00
_cell.angle_gamma   90.00
#
_symmetry.space_group_name_H-M   'P 1'
#
loop_
_entity.id
_entity.type
_entity.pdbx_description
1 polymer ?
#
loop_
_entity_poly.entity_id
_entity_poly.type
_entity_poly.pdbx_seq_one_letter_code
_entity_poly.pdbx_strand_id
1 'polypeptide(L)'
;MNFCRNTLGVLAGLTVAALIITLGIKIDSSWITYKQFAPFEHWETLLRSVQHKDSFFVALLFFGGLGVTFGGVVTAIIVKYAKVAYAILIGFIMLFIAMLDIIIYPYHPVFYKISIFLIFFPFSWIGGKITEVIYERRKKKEKQLLLKNKKPQV
;
A
#
# COMPACT_ATOMS: atom_id res chain seq x y z
N MET A 1 -22.83 -9.74 4.35
CA MET A 1 -22.11 -9.88 5.63
C MET A 1 -20.95 -8.88 5.68
N ASN A 2 -20.75 -8.16 6.80
CA ASN A 2 -19.71 -7.12 6.90
C ASN A 2 -18.28 -7.70 6.76
N PHE A 3 -18.08 -8.97 7.14
CA PHE A 3 -16.80 -9.68 7.02
C PHE A 3 -16.33 -9.78 5.56
N CYS A 4 -17.17 -10.30 4.66
CA CYS A 4 -16.82 -10.43 3.23
C CYS A 4 -16.40 -9.10 2.61
N ARG A 5 -17.08 -8.01 2.96
CA ARG A 5 -16.73 -6.67 2.46
C ARG A 5 -15.38 -6.20 2.99
N ASN A 6 -15.08 -6.48 4.25
CA ASN A 6 -13.80 -6.10 4.82
C ASN A 6 -12.65 -6.91 4.20
N THR A 7 -12.84 -8.22 4.01
CA THR A 7 -11.88 -9.08 3.32
C THR A 7 -11.64 -8.61 1.89
N LEU A 8 -12.71 -8.30 1.14
CA LEU A 8 -12.60 -7.72 -0.20
C LEU A 8 -11.87 -6.36 -0.19
N GLY A 9 -12.09 -5.54 0.84
CA GLY A 9 -11.37 -4.29 1.02
C GLY A 9 -9.87 -4.50 1.17
N VAL A 10 -9.46 -5.45 2.01
CA VAL A 10 -8.05 -5.79 2.22
C VAL A 10 -7.44 -6.34 0.94
N LEU A 11 -8.13 -7.25 0.25
CA LEU A 11 -7.68 -7.80 -1.03
C LEU A 11 -7.50 -6.70 -2.08
N ALA A 12 -8.47 -5.79 -2.22
CA ALA A 12 -8.37 -4.67 -3.14
C ALA A 12 -7.20 -3.74 -2.79
N GLY A 13 -6.96 -3.47 -1.51
CA GLY A 13 -5.81 -2.68 -1.06
C GLY A 13 -4.48 -3.32 -1.41
N LEU A 14 -4.34 -4.63 -1.19
CA LEU A 14 -3.15 -5.39 -1.55
C LEU A 14 -2.94 -5.44 -3.06
N THR A 15 -4.01 -5.60 -3.85
CA THR A 15 -3.95 -5.54 -5.31
C THR A 15 -3.44 -4.17 -5.79
N VAL A 16 -3.96 -3.07 -5.22
CA VAL A 16 -3.49 -1.72 -5.55
C VAL A 16 -2.03 -1.51 -5.17
N ALA A 17 -1.61 -1.99 -4.00
CA ALA A 17 -0.22 -1.93 -3.58
C ALA A 17 0.70 -2.71 -4.55
N ALA A 18 0.31 -3.92 -4.92
CA ALA A 18 1.05 -4.74 -5.89
C ALA A 18 1.14 -4.08 -7.26
N LEU A 19 0.06 -3.43 -7.73
CA LEU A 19 0.07 -2.66 -8.98
C LEU A 19 1.01 -1.46 -8.92
N ILE A 20 0.99 -0.69 -7.83
CA ILE A 20 1.89 0.46 -7.65
C ILE A 20 3.35 0.01 -7.67
N ILE A 21 3.68 -1.07 -6.96
CA ILE A 21 5.03 -1.64 -6.95
C ILE A 21 5.42 -2.11 -8.35
N THR A 22 4.54 -2.86 -9.01
CA THR A 22 4.77 -3.39 -10.36
C THR A 22 5.04 -2.26 -11.37
N LEU A 23 4.24 -1.19 -11.34
CA LEU A 23 4.46 -0.04 -12.21
C LEU A 23 5.74 0.71 -11.83
N GLY A 24 6.03 0.83 -10.54
CA GLY A 24 7.20 1.50 -10.01
C GLY A 24 8.52 0.87 -10.44
N ILE A 25 8.64 -0.46 -10.33
CA ILE A 25 9.84 -1.19 -10.79
C ILE A 25 9.97 -1.20 -12.32
N LYS A 26 8.86 -0.99 -13.04
CA LYS A 26 8.84 -0.98 -14.50
C LYS A 26 9.15 0.39 -15.11
N ILE A 27 9.39 1.41 -14.28
CA ILE A 27 9.71 2.76 -14.75
C ILE A 27 11.04 2.80 -15.51
N ASP A 28 11.98 1.93 -15.14
CA ASP A 28 13.27 1.77 -15.79
C ASP A 28 13.33 0.41 -16.48
N SER A 29 13.32 0.45 -17.81
CA SER A 29 13.40 -0.75 -18.66
C SER A 29 14.68 -1.55 -18.43
N SER A 30 15.76 -0.91 -17.93
CA SER A 30 17.04 -1.57 -17.65
C SER A 30 16.99 -2.52 -16.45
N TRP A 31 15.92 -2.49 -15.66
CA TRP A 31 15.72 -3.40 -14.52
C TRP A 31 14.92 -4.64 -14.91
N ILE A 32 14.11 -4.58 -15.96
CA ILE A 32 13.23 -5.67 -16.36
C ILE A 32 13.97 -6.62 -17.30
N THR A 33 14.21 -7.86 -16.87
CA THR A 33 14.82 -8.92 -17.70
C THR A 33 13.80 -9.93 -18.25
N TYR A 34 12.51 -9.75 -17.94
CA TYR A 34 11.44 -10.69 -18.24
C TYR A 34 10.30 -10.03 -19.03
N LYS A 35 9.54 -10.80 -19.82
CA LYS A 35 8.47 -10.28 -20.70
C LYS A 35 7.10 -10.17 -20.00
N GLN A 36 6.92 -10.85 -18.88
CA GLN A 36 5.65 -10.94 -18.16
C GLN A 36 5.21 -9.59 -17.56
N PHE A 37 3.90 -9.47 -17.29
CA PHE A 37 3.35 -8.26 -16.70
C PHE A 37 3.79 -8.06 -15.25
N ALA A 38 3.71 -9.12 -14.43
CA ALA A 38 4.07 -9.06 -13.02
C ALA A 38 5.48 -9.61 -12.79
N PRO A 39 6.29 -8.96 -11.94
CA PRO A 39 7.66 -9.39 -11.64
C PRO A 39 7.74 -10.67 -10.80
N PHE A 40 6.64 -11.02 -10.13
CA PHE A 40 6.66 -11.96 -9.00
C PHE A 40 6.98 -13.40 -9.40
N GLU A 41 6.70 -13.80 -10.65
CA GLU A 41 7.03 -15.15 -11.15
C GLU A 41 8.55 -15.35 -11.32
N HIS A 42 9.28 -14.27 -11.62
CA HIS A 42 10.73 -14.30 -11.87
C HIS A 42 11.47 -13.44 -10.84
N TRP A 43 10.90 -13.29 -9.64
CA TRP A 43 11.37 -12.34 -8.64
C TRP A 43 12.82 -12.58 -8.25
N GLU A 44 13.22 -13.83 -8.05
CA GLU A 44 14.61 -14.19 -7.75
C GLU A 44 15.57 -13.77 -8.86
N THR A 45 15.24 -14.10 -10.12
CA THR A 45 16.06 -13.75 -11.29
C THR A 45 16.16 -12.23 -11.45
N LEU A 46 15.06 -11.51 -11.21
CA LEU A 46 15.04 -10.05 -11.21
C LEU A 46 15.99 -9.51 -10.14
N LEU A 47 15.82 -9.92 -8.88
CA LEU A 47 16.66 -9.48 -7.76
C LEU A 47 18.14 -9.75 -7.99
N ARG A 48 18.48 -10.94 -8.52
CA ARG A 48 19.86 -11.29 -8.87
C ARG A 48 20.42 -10.39 -9.97
N SER A 49 19.62 -10.03 -10.98
CA SER A 49 20.05 -9.14 -12.06
C SER A 49 20.30 -7.70 -11.63
N VAL A 50 19.61 -7.25 -10.56
CA VAL A 50 19.68 -5.88 -10.04
C VAL A 50 20.42 -5.78 -8.70
N GLN A 51 21.08 -6.86 -8.25
CA GLN A 51 21.72 -6.94 -6.92
C GLN A 51 22.79 -5.86 -6.66
N HIS A 52 23.36 -5.27 -7.72
CA HIS A 52 24.34 -4.16 -7.65
C HIS A 52 23.77 -2.83 -8.14
N LYS A 53 22.44 -2.73 -8.35
CA LYS A 53 21.75 -1.52 -8.78
C LYS A 53 20.97 -0.93 -7.61
N ASP A 54 21.64 -0.14 -6.77
CA ASP A 54 21.02 0.47 -5.59
C ASP A 54 19.76 1.29 -5.92
N SER A 55 19.74 1.94 -7.09
CA SER A 55 18.57 2.69 -7.59
C SER A 55 17.30 1.86 -7.68
N PHE A 56 17.40 0.57 -8.03
CA PHE A 56 16.25 -0.34 -8.06
C PHE A 56 15.67 -0.52 -6.66
N PHE A 57 16.51 -0.76 -5.66
CA PHE A 57 16.07 -0.98 -4.28
C PHE A 57 15.54 0.30 -3.63
N VAL A 58 16.08 1.47 -3.97
CA VAL A 58 15.53 2.76 -3.56
C VAL A 58 14.13 2.97 -4.17
N ALA A 59 13.96 2.69 -5.47
CA ALA A 59 12.66 2.76 -6.11
C ALA A 59 11.68 1.75 -5.47
N LEU A 60 12.12 0.53 -5.19
CA LEU A 60 11.32 -0.51 -4.55
C LEU A 60 10.85 -0.08 -3.15
N LEU A 61 11.70 0.55 -2.34
CA LEU A 61 11.31 1.12 -1.05
C LEU A 61 10.28 2.23 -1.22
N PHE A 62 10.53 3.16 -2.15
CA PHE A 62 9.66 4.31 -2.36
C PHE A 62 8.28 3.90 -2.86
N PHE A 63 8.21 3.09 -3.91
CA PHE A 63 6.95 2.57 -4.45
C PHE A 63 6.29 1.56 -3.51
N GLY A 64 7.06 0.81 -2.71
CA GLY A 64 6.54 -0.01 -1.62
C GLY A 64 5.82 0.83 -0.58
N GLY A 65 6.43 1.92 -0.13
CA GLY A 65 5.80 2.90 0.75
C GLY A 65 4.53 3.49 0.16
N LEU A 66 4.58 3.97 -1.10
CA LEU A 66 3.38 4.47 -1.79
C LEU A 66 2.28 3.41 -1.89
N GLY A 67 2.65 2.17 -2.20
CA GLY A 67 1.75 1.02 -2.24
C GLY A 67 1.04 0.80 -0.91
N VAL A 68 1.78 0.88 0.21
CA VAL A 68 1.22 0.81 1.57
C VAL A 68 0.22 1.94 1.82
N THR A 69 0.57 3.18 1.51
CA THR A 69 -0.31 4.35 1.72
C THR A 69 -1.60 4.24 0.91
N PHE A 70 -1.49 4.04 -0.40
CA PHE A 70 -2.65 3.98 -1.29
C PHE A 70 -3.47 2.70 -1.09
N GLY A 71 -2.81 1.55 -0.90
CA GLY A 71 -3.49 0.30 -0.56
C GLY A 71 -4.28 0.40 0.75
N GLY A 72 -3.71 1.08 1.76
CA GLY A 72 -4.39 1.38 3.02
C GLY A 72 -5.63 2.28 2.83
N VAL A 73 -5.50 3.36 2.04
CA VAL A 73 -6.62 4.26 1.74
C VAL A 73 -7.74 3.55 0.95
N VAL A 74 -7.40 2.75 -0.06
CA VAL A 74 -8.38 1.97 -0.84
C VAL A 74 -9.12 0.97 0.05
N THR A 75 -8.38 0.24 0.90
CA THR A 75 -8.97 -0.67 1.89
C THR A 75 -9.97 0.08 2.77
N ALA A 76 -9.57 1.23 3.31
CA ALA A 76 -10.39 2.04 4.20
C ALA A 76 -11.68 2.58 3.56
N ILE A 77 -11.67 2.81 2.25
CA ILE A 77 -12.87 3.24 1.50
C ILE A 77 -13.91 2.11 1.47
N ILE A 78 -13.47 0.86 1.34
CA ILE A 78 -14.34 -0.32 1.16
C ILE A 78 -14.83 -0.88 2.50
N VAL A 79 -13.95 -0.95 3.51
CA VAL A 79 -14.29 -1.53 4.83
C VAL A 79 -15.37 -0.70 5.53
N LYS A 80 -16.19 -1.37 6.35
CA LYS A 80 -17.32 -0.73 7.04
C LYS A 80 -16.93 0.03 8.30
N TYR A 81 -16.10 -0.60 9.11
CA TYR A 81 -15.73 -0.14 10.45
C TYR A 81 -14.21 -0.12 10.58
N ALA A 82 -13.71 0.57 11.61
CA ALA A 82 -12.29 0.63 11.95
C ALA A 82 -11.37 1.00 10.76
N LYS A 83 -11.84 1.92 9.89
CA LYS A 83 -11.18 2.27 8.62
C LYS A 83 -9.70 2.59 8.76
N VAL A 84 -9.35 3.36 9.79
CA VAL A 84 -7.97 3.74 10.10
C VAL A 84 -7.13 2.50 10.47
N ALA A 85 -7.65 1.61 11.32
CA ALA A 85 -6.95 0.38 11.71
C ALA A 85 -6.75 -0.56 10.51
N TYR A 86 -7.75 -0.69 9.63
CA TYR A 86 -7.62 -1.47 8.40
C TYR A 86 -6.62 -0.86 7.40
N ALA A 87 -6.49 0.47 7.34
CA ALA A 87 -5.43 1.12 6.56
C ALA A 87 -4.05 0.78 7.12
N ILE A 88 -3.89 0.83 8.45
CA ILE A 88 -2.63 0.48 9.12
C ILE A 88 -2.30 -1.02 8.94
N LEU A 89 -3.32 -1.88 8.96
CA LEU A 89 -3.18 -3.32 8.75
C LEU A 89 -2.55 -3.66 7.40
N ILE A 90 -2.87 -2.92 6.34
CA ILE A 90 -2.22 -3.11 5.02
C ILE A 90 -0.71 -2.91 5.13
N GLY A 91 -0.26 -1.86 5.82
CA GLY A 91 1.17 -1.66 6.04
C GLY A 91 1.83 -2.79 6.83
N PHE A 92 1.13 -3.35 7.81
CA PHE A 92 1.63 -4.49 8.57
C PHE A 92 1.73 -5.77 7.71
N ILE A 93 0.70 -6.06 6.91
CA ILE A 93 0.72 -7.19 5.96
C ILE A 93 1.85 -7.03 4.95
N MET A 94 1.99 -5.85 4.36
CA MET A 94 3.04 -5.55 3.39
C MET A 94 4.44 -5.64 3.99
N LEU A 95 4.62 -5.17 5.23
CA LEU A 95 5.88 -5.33 5.95
C LEU A 95 6.21 -6.80 6.18
N PHE A 96 5.21 -7.62 6.54
CA PHE A 96 5.40 -9.05 6.74
C PHE A 96 5.80 -9.75 5.45
N ILE A 97 5.13 -9.43 4.33
CA ILE A 97 5.49 -9.94 3.00
C ILE A 97 6.91 -9.55 2.63
N ALA A 98 7.30 -8.29 2.84
CA ALA A 98 8.63 -7.84 2.48
C ALA A 98 9.74 -8.41 3.39
N MET A 99 9.42 -8.71 4.65
CA MET A 99 10.31 -9.45 5.53
C MET A 99 10.50 -10.89 5.08
N LEU A 100 9.42 -11.57 4.69
CA LEU A 100 9.52 -12.90 4.08
C LEU A 100 10.35 -12.85 2.80
N ASP A 101 10.18 -11.81 1.98
CA ASP A 101 10.96 -11.61 0.75
C ASP A 101 12.47 -11.50 1.00
N ILE A 102 12.86 -10.71 2.01
CA ILE A 102 14.27 -10.57 2.43
C ILE A 102 14.86 -11.88 2.96
N ILE A 103 14.06 -12.69 3.67
CA ILE A 103 14.49 -13.97 4.25
C ILE A 103 14.64 -15.03 3.16
N ILE A 104 13.68 -15.10 2.24
CA ILE A 104 13.65 -16.09 1.16
C ILE A 104 14.71 -15.76 0.08
N TYR A 105 14.89 -14.48 -0.25
CA TYR A 105 15.80 -14.04 -1.32
C TYR A 105 16.97 -13.21 -0.78
N PRO A 106 18.19 -13.78 -0.71
CA PRO A 106 19.34 -13.13 -0.06
C PRO A 106 20.01 -12.02 -0.87
N TYR A 107 19.45 -11.59 -2.00
CA TYR A 107 20.04 -10.61 -2.94
C TYR A 107 19.78 -9.14 -2.59
N HIS A 108 19.11 -8.88 -1.45
CA HIS A 108 18.82 -7.53 -0.98
C HIS A 108 20.05 -6.87 -0.32
N PRO A 109 20.35 -5.59 -0.62
CA PRO A 109 21.44 -4.87 0.03
C PRO A 109 21.09 -4.53 1.48
N VAL A 110 22.12 -4.34 2.32
CA VAL A 110 21.95 -4.11 3.77
C VAL A 110 21.11 -2.88 4.07
N PHE A 111 21.29 -1.78 3.32
CA PHE A 111 20.52 -0.55 3.53
C PHE A 111 19.02 -0.78 3.31
N TYR A 112 18.63 -1.65 2.36
CA TYR A 112 17.24 -1.97 2.06
C TYR A 112 16.61 -2.70 3.25
N LYS A 113 17.31 -3.70 3.78
CA LYS A 113 16.85 -4.52 4.92
C LYS A 113 16.57 -3.68 6.17
N ILE A 114 17.37 -2.63 6.41
CA ILE A 114 17.18 -1.73 7.55
C ILE A 114 16.08 -0.69 7.24
N SER A 115 16.12 -0.09 6.05
CA SER A 115 15.24 1.01 5.67
C SER A 115 13.79 0.58 5.48
N ILE A 116 13.53 -0.70 5.20
CA ILE A 116 12.16 -1.16 4.94
C ILE A 116 11.21 -0.92 6.11
N PHE A 117 11.69 -1.14 7.35
CA PHE A 117 10.94 -0.82 8.56
C PHE A 117 10.70 0.67 8.70
N LEU A 118 11.74 1.48 8.44
CA LEU A 118 11.69 2.93 8.53
C LEU A 118 10.79 3.57 7.47
N ILE A 119 10.55 2.92 6.34
CA ILE A 119 9.67 3.42 5.28
C ILE A 119 8.24 2.91 5.45
N PHE A 120 8.04 1.60 5.66
CA PHE A 120 6.70 1.02 5.66
C PHE A 120 5.88 1.49 6.86
N PHE A 121 6.53 1.73 8.01
CA PHE A 121 5.85 2.19 9.22
C PHE A 121 5.25 3.61 9.07
N PRO A 122 6.02 4.67 8.71
CA PRO A 122 5.45 5.99 8.53
C PRO A 122 4.47 6.05 7.35
N PHE A 123 4.70 5.31 6.25
CA PHE A 123 3.75 5.29 5.15
C PHE A 123 2.42 4.62 5.54
N SER A 124 2.46 3.55 6.33
CA SER A 124 1.26 2.93 6.92
C SER A 124 0.48 3.94 7.78
N TRP A 125 1.18 4.69 8.62
CA TRP A 125 0.60 5.75 9.43
C TRP A 125 -0.01 6.87 8.57
N ILE A 126 0.68 7.31 7.53
CA ILE A 126 0.20 8.32 6.59
C ILE A 126 -1.09 7.85 5.92
N GLY A 127 -1.17 6.60 5.46
CA GLY A 127 -2.40 6.01 4.91
C GLY A 127 -3.56 6.05 5.91
N GLY A 128 -3.28 5.76 7.18
CA GLY A 128 -4.22 5.88 8.30
C GLY A 128 -4.70 7.33 8.51
N LYS A 129 -3.78 8.30 8.55
CA LYS A 129 -4.12 9.72 8.72
C LYS A 129 -4.91 10.29 7.54
N ILE A 130 -4.56 9.94 6.30
CA ILE A 130 -5.34 10.33 5.11
C ILE A 130 -6.76 9.79 5.22
N THR A 131 -6.89 8.52 5.61
CA THR A 131 -8.18 7.88 5.84
C THR A 131 -9.02 8.60 6.89
N GLU A 132 -8.41 8.94 8.03
CA GLU A 132 -9.05 9.67 9.12
C GLU A 132 -9.60 11.02 8.62
N VAL A 133 -8.76 11.82 7.95
CA VAL A 133 -9.14 13.13 7.41
C VAL A 133 -10.29 13.00 6.40
N ILE A 134 -10.23 12.02 5.49
CA ILE A 134 -11.31 11.76 4.52
C ILE A 134 -12.63 11.45 5.25
N TYR A 135 -12.56 10.62 6.29
CA TYR A 135 -13.74 10.19 7.02
C TYR A 135 -14.35 11.32 7.86
N GLU A 136 -13.54 12.10 8.58
CA GLU A 136 -14.01 13.26 9.34
C GLU A 136 -14.66 14.31 8.43
N ARG A 137 -14.05 14.58 7.27
CA ARG A 137 -14.64 15.50 6.27
C ARG A 137 -15.99 14.99 5.77
N ARG A 138 -16.12 13.70 5.49
CA ARG A 138 -17.41 13.10 5.07
C ARG A 138 -18.46 13.22 6.16
N LYS A 139 -18.11 12.88 7.41
CA LYS A 139 -19.02 13.00 8.58
C LYS A 139 -19.49 14.45 8.79
N LYS A 140 -18.60 15.43 8.62
CA LYS A 140 -18.94 16.85 8.73
C LYS A 140 -19.92 17.29 7.63
N LYS A 141 -19.69 16.87 6.38
CA LYS A 141 -20.60 17.16 5.25
C LYS A 141 -21.97 16.54 5.46
N GLU A 142 -22.03 15.29 5.92
CA GLU A 142 -23.30 14.59 6.19
C GLU A 142 -24.12 15.30 7.27
N LYS A 143 -23.48 15.72 8.38
CA LYS A 143 -24.13 16.54 9.41
C LYS A 143 -24.68 17.86 8.85
N GLN A 144 -23.95 18.55 7.99
CA GLN A 144 -24.40 19.80 7.38
C GLN A 144 -25.61 19.60 6.46
N LEU A 145 -25.63 18.52 5.68
CA LEU A 145 -26.77 18.17 4.82
C LEU A 145 -28.02 17.84 5.64
N LEU A 146 -27.87 17.08 6.73
CA LEU A 146 -28.96 16.78 7.64
C LEU A 146 -29.54 18.03 8.30
N LEU A 147 -28.68 18.97 8.71
CA LEU A 147 -29.12 20.26 9.28
C LEU A 147 -29.83 21.15 8.24
N LYS A 148 -29.37 21.13 6.97
CA LYS A 148 -30.01 21.87 5.88
C LYS A 148 -31.41 21.33 5.55
N ASN A 149 -31.58 20.01 5.54
CA ASN A 149 -32.87 19.35 5.28
C ASN A 149 -33.87 19.47 6.46
N LYS A 150 -33.40 19.82 7.66
CA LYS A 150 -34.26 20.03 8.84
C LYS A 150 -34.83 21.45 8.96
N LYS A 151 -34.42 22.41 8.11
CA LYS A 151 -35.06 23.73 8.08
C LYS A 151 -36.44 23.60 7.43
N PRO A 152 -37.55 24.02 8.08
CA PRO A 152 -38.84 24.09 7.41
C PRO A 152 -38.70 24.98 6.19
N GLN A 153 -39.20 24.52 5.04
CA GLN A 153 -39.48 25.42 3.93
C GLN A 153 -40.66 26.29 4.39
N VAL A 154 -40.32 27.49 4.86
CA VAL A 154 -41.30 28.56 5.17
C VAL A 154 -41.66 29.25 3.87
#